data_AF-A0A961VKA4-F1
#
_entry.id   AF-A0A961VKA4-F1
#
_cell.length_a   1.000
_cell.length_b   1.000
_cell.length_c   1.000
_cell.angle_alpha   90.00
_cell.angle_beta   90.00
_cell.angle_gamma   90.00
#
_symmetry.space_group_name_H-M   'P 1'
#
loop_
_entity.id
_entity.type
_entity.pdbx_description
1 polymer ?
#
loop_
_entity_poly.entity_id
_entity_poly.type
_entity_poly.pdbx_seq_one_letter_code
_entity_poly.pdbx_strand_id
1 'polypeptide(L)'
;MRILIQVVLAALICLAATLGVKAQGADLRELVNGLAVGGYDETETQIAAIAATGDPAAVPVLEALAEGNVYSRKSDKLVFIAEKTGSTYKLIDPLTGEVVEEVGSGAITKIKVNNRLRRAIRTALGALTLMSPNPDIRRAAAEAIFLSGDPDAIELIDQAIEQETVPAIAKLMREARAAAVLKSDLSDDEKVAAIEVIKSRSGRDSLSLLIPLTEVEGPVGDAARSAVSAIEGELALWDIGQNVWYGLSLGSVLLLAAIGLAITFGVMGVINMAHGEMVMIGAYTTFVVQEIIRNNAPWLFDSSLFIAIPLAFLVAGAIGVAIERGVIRFLYGRPLETLLATWGISLILQQA
;
A
#
# COMPACT_ATOMS: atom_id res chain seq x y z
N MET A 1 22.03 -33.91 19.46
CA MET A 1 20.64 -33.96 19.96
C MET A 1 19.81 -32.72 19.58
N ARG A 2 20.32 -31.49 19.74
CA ARG A 2 19.63 -30.25 19.30
C ARG A 2 19.33 -30.16 17.79
N ILE A 3 20.24 -30.60 16.94
CA ILE A 3 20.07 -30.55 15.47
C ILE A 3 18.97 -31.52 15.01
N LEU A 4 18.88 -32.70 15.62
CA LEU A 4 17.84 -33.69 15.28
C LEU A 4 16.43 -33.19 15.66
N ILE A 5 16.31 -32.47 16.78
CA ILE A 5 15.05 -31.87 17.24
C ILE A 5 14.64 -30.72 16.30
N GLN A 6 15.58 -29.89 15.84
CA GLN A 6 15.29 -28.79 14.92
C GLN A 6 14.86 -29.27 13.53
N VAL A 7 15.44 -30.36 13.02
CA VAL A 7 15.05 -30.95 11.74
C VAL A 7 13.65 -31.57 11.81
N VAL A 8 13.32 -32.25 12.93
CA VAL A 8 11.98 -32.82 13.14
C VAL A 8 10.92 -31.73 13.33
N LEU A 9 11.25 -30.64 14.03
CA LEU A 9 10.34 -29.50 14.21
C LEU A 9 10.10 -28.76 12.88
N ALA A 10 11.14 -28.57 12.06
CA ALA A 10 11.02 -27.97 10.73
C ALA A 10 10.20 -28.85 9.77
N ALA A 11 10.37 -30.17 9.83
CA ALA A 11 9.57 -31.11 9.04
C ALA A 11 8.09 -31.13 9.48
N LEU A 12 7.80 -31.02 10.78
CA LEU A 12 6.43 -30.92 11.30
C LEU A 12 5.76 -29.59 10.94
N ILE A 13 6.50 -28.47 10.90
CA ILE A 13 5.98 -27.17 10.48
C ILE A 13 5.72 -27.15 8.96
N CYS A 14 6.60 -27.76 8.15
CA CYS A 14 6.36 -27.92 6.70
C CYS A 14 5.19 -28.88 6.39
N LEU A 15 4.98 -29.91 7.21
CA LEU A 15 3.85 -30.83 7.04
C LEU A 15 2.52 -30.20 7.51
N ALA A 16 2.55 -29.34 8.54
CA ALA A 16 1.38 -28.57 8.98
C ALA A 16 1.01 -27.43 8.00
N ALA A 17 2.01 -26.80 7.36
CA ALA A 17 1.77 -25.76 6.36
C ALA A 17 1.19 -26.28 5.03
N THR A 18 1.32 -27.57 4.75
CA THR A 18 0.79 -28.19 3.51
C THR A 18 -0.62 -28.75 3.67
N LEU A 19 -1.12 -28.91 4.89
CA LEU A 19 -2.47 -29.42 5.17
C LEU A 19 -3.53 -28.33 5.37
N GLY A 20 -3.15 -27.05 5.42
CA GLY A 20 -4.05 -25.94 5.73
C GLY A 20 -4.63 -25.13 4.55
N VAL A 21 -4.22 -25.36 3.30
CA VAL A 21 -4.47 -24.39 2.20
C VAL A 21 -5.24 -24.94 0.99
N LYS A 22 -5.76 -26.19 1.03
CA LYS A 22 -6.33 -26.83 -0.19
C LYS A 22 -7.80 -27.27 -0.18
N ALA A 23 -8.60 -26.93 0.82
CA ALA A 23 -9.98 -27.44 0.91
C ALA A 23 -11.10 -26.47 0.49
N GLN A 24 -10.94 -25.14 0.55
CA GLN A 24 -12.04 -24.21 0.25
C GLN A 24 -12.17 -23.80 -1.23
N GLY A 25 -11.06 -23.68 -1.96
CA GLY A 25 -11.09 -23.21 -3.35
C GLY A 25 -11.70 -24.21 -4.37
N ALA A 26 -11.70 -25.51 -4.04
CA ALA A 26 -12.29 -26.53 -4.91
C ALA A 26 -13.82 -26.46 -4.92
N ASP A 27 -14.43 -26.21 -3.76
CA ASP A 27 -15.88 -26.10 -3.57
C ASP A 27 -16.42 -24.83 -4.25
N LEU A 28 -15.70 -23.70 -4.12
CA LEU A 28 -16.07 -22.44 -4.76
C LEU A 28 -15.97 -22.52 -6.30
N ARG A 29 -14.92 -23.15 -6.83
CA ARG A 29 -14.76 -23.31 -8.29
C ARG A 29 -15.87 -24.17 -8.87
N GLU A 30 -16.31 -25.20 -8.15
CA GLU A 30 -17.43 -26.04 -8.57
C GLU A 30 -18.75 -25.25 -8.61
N LEU A 31 -19.02 -24.43 -7.58
CA LEU A 31 -20.19 -23.53 -7.55
C LEU A 31 -20.16 -22.50 -8.67
N VAL A 32 -19.01 -21.89 -8.96
CA VAL A 32 -18.84 -20.93 -10.06
C VAL A 32 -19.06 -21.61 -11.42
N ASN A 33 -18.54 -22.83 -11.62
CA ASN A 33 -18.79 -23.58 -12.85
C ASN A 33 -20.27 -23.99 -12.99
N GLY A 34 -20.98 -24.16 -11.86
CA GLY A 34 -22.43 -24.39 -11.82
C GLY A 34 -23.25 -23.28 -12.48
N LEU A 35 -22.72 -22.05 -12.61
CA LEU A 35 -23.38 -20.95 -13.32
C LEU A 35 -23.55 -21.22 -14.83
N ALA A 36 -22.79 -22.15 -15.41
CA ALA A 36 -22.91 -22.54 -16.81
C ALA A 36 -23.98 -23.62 -17.05
N VAL A 37 -24.53 -24.24 -15.99
CA VAL A 37 -25.37 -25.43 -16.08
C VAL A 37 -26.78 -25.12 -15.61
N GLY A 38 -27.68 -24.83 -16.56
CA GLY A 38 -29.11 -24.66 -16.29
C GLY A 38 -29.75 -23.45 -16.95
N GLY A 39 -31.01 -23.20 -16.61
CA GLY A 39 -31.74 -21.99 -16.95
C GLY A 39 -31.57 -20.91 -15.88
N TYR A 40 -32.46 -19.90 -15.94
CA TYR A 40 -32.39 -18.74 -15.05
C TYR A 40 -32.66 -19.10 -13.57
N ASP A 41 -33.51 -20.10 -13.28
CA ASP A 41 -33.84 -20.48 -11.90
C ASP A 41 -32.68 -21.25 -11.22
N GLU A 42 -31.98 -22.10 -11.97
CA GLU A 42 -30.78 -22.79 -11.47
C GLU A 42 -29.63 -21.82 -11.24
N THR A 43 -29.46 -20.83 -12.13
CA THR A 43 -28.43 -19.79 -11.98
C THR A 43 -28.69 -18.95 -10.73
N GLU A 44 -29.94 -18.61 -10.43
CA GLU A 44 -30.30 -17.88 -9.21
C GLU A 44 -29.98 -18.69 -7.95
N THR A 45 -30.30 -19.98 -7.97
CA THR A 45 -29.97 -20.89 -6.86
C THR A 45 -28.46 -20.96 -6.64
N GLN A 46 -27.68 -20.99 -7.72
CA GLN A 46 -26.22 -20.98 -7.62
C GLN A 46 -25.65 -19.66 -7.11
N ILE A 47 -26.21 -18.52 -7.53
CA ILE A 47 -25.83 -17.21 -6.98
C ILE A 47 -26.07 -17.16 -5.47
N ALA A 48 -27.20 -17.70 -4.99
CA ALA A 48 -27.49 -17.79 -3.57
C ALA A 48 -26.54 -18.74 -2.83
N ALA A 49 -26.18 -19.87 -3.44
CA ALA A 49 -25.21 -20.82 -2.88
C ALA A 49 -23.80 -20.21 -2.78
N ILE A 50 -23.37 -19.47 -3.81
CA ILE A 50 -22.11 -18.73 -3.81
C ILE A 50 -22.12 -17.67 -2.70
N ALA A 51 -23.21 -16.90 -2.55
CA ALA A 51 -23.33 -15.92 -1.47
C ALA A 51 -23.24 -16.57 -0.08
N ALA A 52 -23.82 -17.76 0.10
CA ALA A 52 -23.80 -18.49 1.36
C ALA A 52 -22.39 -18.99 1.75
N THR A 53 -21.45 -19.09 0.80
CA THR A 53 -20.05 -19.45 1.12
C THR A 53 -19.35 -18.38 1.96
N GLY A 54 -19.77 -17.11 1.85
CA GLY A 54 -19.10 -16.00 2.52
C GLY A 54 -17.71 -15.68 1.97
N ASP A 55 -17.29 -16.29 0.86
CA ASP A 55 -15.94 -16.14 0.31
C ASP A 55 -15.83 -14.90 -0.61
N PRO A 56 -14.96 -13.92 -0.28
CA PRO A 56 -14.73 -12.73 -1.11
C PRO A 56 -14.21 -13.05 -2.52
N ALA A 57 -13.60 -14.21 -2.73
CA ALA A 57 -13.08 -14.61 -4.04
C ALA A 57 -14.20 -14.76 -5.09
N ALA A 58 -15.47 -14.86 -4.68
CA ALA A 58 -16.62 -14.87 -5.58
C ALA A 58 -17.08 -13.48 -6.04
N VAL A 59 -16.64 -12.40 -5.39
CA VAL A 59 -17.08 -11.04 -5.74
C VAL A 59 -16.79 -10.68 -7.20
N PRO A 60 -15.55 -10.89 -7.73
CA PRO A 60 -15.24 -10.54 -9.11
C PRO A 60 -16.10 -11.27 -10.15
N VAL A 61 -16.45 -12.55 -9.90
CA VAL A 61 -17.28 -13.31 -10.84
C VAL A 61 -18.72 -12.84 -10.84
N LEU A 62 -19.25 -12.46 -9.68
CA LEU A 62 -20.61 -11.96 -9.55
C LEU A 62 -20.74 -10.54 -10.14
N GLU A 63 -19.74 -9.68 -9.98
CA GLU A 63 -19.66 -8.37 -10.65
C GLU A 63 -19.62 -8.54 -12.17
N ALA A 64 -18.70 -9.38 -12.67
CA ALA A 64 -18.63 -9.67 -14.10
C ALA A 64 -19.93 -10.29 -14.63
N LEU A 65 -20.64 -11.08 -13.81
CA LEU A 65 -21.94 -11.65 -14.18
C LEU A 65 -23.00 -10.55 -14.27
N ALA A 66 -23.03 -9.60 -13.33
CA ALA A 66 -23.95 -8.46 -13.38
C ALA A 66 -23.78 -7.63 -14.66
N GLU A 67 -22.54 -7.43 -15.09
CA GLU A 67 -22.17 -6.75 -16.34
C GLU A 67 -22.43 -7.59 -17.60
N GLY A 68 -22.63 -8.90 -17.43
CA GLY A 68 -22.80 -9.85 -18.53
C GLY A 68 -21.49 -10.19 -19.26
N ASN A 69 -20.36 -10.07 -18.57
CA ASN A 69 -19.02 -10.38 -19.07
C ASN A 69 -18.57 -11.82 -18.74
N VAL A 70 -19.48 -12.65 -18.25
CA VAL A 70 -19.21 -14.05 -17.89
C VAL A 70 -19.61 -15.01 -19.02
N TYR A 71 -18.69 -15.89 -19.36
CA TYR A 71 -18.81 -16.83 -20.48
C TYR A 71 -18.42 -18.24 -20.04
N SER A 72 -19.08 -19.24 -20.63
CA SER A 72 -18.68 -20.64 -20.51
C SER A 72 -17.90 -21.08 -21.73
N ARG A 73 -16.79 -21.79 -21.51
CA ARG A 73 -16.00 -22.40 -22.58
C ARG A 73 -16.67 -23.70 -23.04
N LYS A 74 -16.86 -23.89 -24.35
CA LYS A 74 -17.63 -25.03 -24.88
C LYS A 74 -16.93 -26.39 -24.72
N SER A 75 -15.61 -26.42 -24.60
CA SER A 75 -14.81 -27.65 -24.51
C SER A 75 -14.96 -28.37 -23.16
N ASP A 76 -14.99 -27.62 -22.06
CA ASP A 76 -14.93 -28.13 -20.69
C ASP A 76 -16.06 -27.59 -19.79
N LYS A 77 -16.90 -26.69 -20.32
CA LYS A 77 -17.98 -25.98 -19.60
C LYS A 77 -17.50 -25.16 -18.41
N LEU A 78 -16.21 -24.82 -18.35
CA LEU A 78 -15.67 -23.97 -17.31
C LEU A 78 -16.09 -22.51 -17.52
N VAL A 79 -16.32 -21.81 -16.41
CA VAL A 79 -16.74 -20.40 -16.40
C VAL A 79 -15.53 -19.48 -16.31
N PHE A 80 -15.51 -18.47 -17.18
CA PHE A 80 -14.46 -17.47 -17.29
C PHE A 80 -15.05 -16.07 -17.44
N ILE A 81 -14.32 -15.06 -16.99
CA ILE A 81 -14.58 -13.66 -17.33
C ILE A 81 -13.94 -13.43 -18.71
N ALA A 82 -14.68 -12.86 -19.66
CA ALA A 82 -14.17 -12.65 -21.01
C ALA A 82 -14.14 -11.16 -21.38
N GLU A 83 -12.94 -10.66 -21.67
CA GLU A 83 -12.75 -9.31 -22.19
C GLU A 83 -12.56 -9.34 -23.71
N LYS A 84 -13.32 -8.52 -24.43
CA LYS A 84 -13.24 -8.45 -25.88
C LYS A 84 -12.00 -7.67 -26.31
N THR A 85 -11.05 -8.33 -26.98
CA THR A 85 -9.86 -7.70 -27.58
C THR A 85 -9.93 -7.84 -29.10
N GLY A 86 -10.45 -6.82 -29.78
CA GLY A 86 -10.63 -6.86 -31.24
C GLY A 86 -11.64 -7.92 -31.68
N SER A 87 -11.17 -8.98 -32.34
CA SER A 87 -11.97 -10.13 -32.81
C SER A 87 -11.89 -11.38 -31.93
N THR A 88 -11.04 -11.37 -30.90
CA THR A 88 -10.85 -12.46 -29.92
C THR A 88 -11.31 -12.03 -28.53
N TYR A 89 -11.49 -13.02 -27.64
CA TYR A 89 -11.84 -12.83 -26.24
C TYR A 89 -10.69 -13.35 -25.36
N LYS A 90 -10.20 -12.50 -24.47
CA LYS A 90 -9.26 -12.89 -23.41
C LYS A 90 -10.05 -13.54 -22.28
N LEU A 91 -9.76 -14.80 -21.97
CA LEU A 91 -10.36 -15.52 -20.85
C LEU A 91 -9.51 -15.32 -19.60
N ILE A 92 -10.13 -14.73 -18.60
CA ILE A 92 -9.56 -14.46 -17.28
C ILE A 92 -10.20 -15.43 -16.30
N ASP A 93 -9.36 -16.07 -15.48
CA ASP A 93 -9.85 -16.92 -14.41
C ASP A 93 -10.56 -16.07 -13.34
N PRO A 94 -11.83 -16.35 -13.01
CA PRO A 94 -12.62 -15.54 -12.09
C PRO A 94 -12.14 -15.55 -10.63
N LEU A 95 -11.32 -16.53 -10.22
CA LEU A 95 -10.85 -16.67 -8.84
C LEU A 95 -9.41 -16.17 -8.66
N THR A 96 -8.57 -16.31 -9.70
CA THR A 96 -7.15 -15.91 -9.63
C THR A 96 -6.85 -14.61 -10.37
N GLY A 97 -7.72 -14.17 -11.28
CA GLY A 97 -7.47 -13.00 -12.12
C GLY A 97 -6.40 -13.21 -13.20
N GLU A 98 -5.89 -14.44 -13.36
CA GLU A 98 -4.88 -14.74 -14.37
C GLU A 98 -5.51 -14.90 -15.77
N VAL A 99 -4.81 -14.38 -16.79
CA VAL A 99 -5.19 -14.59 -18.18
C VAL A 99 -4.80 -16.00 -18.59
N VAL A 100 -5.81 -16.82 -18.90
CA VAL A 100 -5.61 -18.23 -19.24
C VAL A 100 -5.31 -18.39 -20.74
N GLU A 101 -6.14 -17.78 -21.59
CA GLU A 101 -6.08 -18.00 -23.03
C GLU A 101 -6.84 -16.91 -23.82
N GLU A 102 -6.47 -16.68 -25.07
CA GLU A 102 -7.27 -15.91 -26.03
C GLU A 102 -8.02 -16.85 -26.98
N VAL A 103 -9.35 -16.72 -27.04
CA VAL A 103 -10.20 -17.60 -27.86
C VAL A 103 -11.09 -16.80 -28.81
N GLY A 104 -11.43 -17.42 -29.95
CA GLY A 104 -12.41 -16.86 -30.90
C GLY A 104 -13.84 -16.94 -30.36
N SER A 105 -14.72 -16.06 -30.84
CA SER A 105 -16.14 -15.97 -30.43
C SER A 105 -16.94 -17.28 -30.53
N GLY A 106 -16.52 -18.20 -31.39
CA GLY A 106 -17.15 -19.51 -31.57
C GLY A 106 -16.92 -20.51 -30.43
N ALA A 107 -15.86 -20.34 -29.64
CA ALA A 107 -15.43 -21.27 -28.60
C ALA A 107 -16.12 -21.05 -27.24
N ILE A 108 -16.86 -19.95 -27.09
CA ILE A 108 -17.45 -19.52 -25.82
C ILE A 108 -18.96 -19.27 -25.97
N THR A 109 -19.68 -19.41 -24.86
CA THR A 109 -21.12 -19.14 -24.79
C THR A 109 -21.39 -18.17 -23.65
N LYS A 110 -21.99 -17.00 -23.96
CA LYS A 110 -22.32 -15.98 -22.96
C LYS A 110 -23.41 -16.48 -22.01
N ILE A 111 -23.19 -16.33 -20.71
CA ILE A 111 -24.22 -16.57 -19.70
C ILE A 111 -25.12 -15.32 -19.67
N LYS A 112 -26.42 -15.51 -19.97
CA LYS A 112 -27.38 -14.40 -20.07
C LYS A 112 -27.97 -14.10 -18.70
N VAL A 113 -28.15 -12.82 -18.41
CA VAL A 113 -28.69 -12.35 -17.13
C VAL A 113 -29.94 -11.51 -17.39
N ASN A 114 -31.05 -11.84 -16.72
CA ASN A 114 -32.30 -11.09 -16.78
C ASN A 114 -32.44 -10.15 -15.57
N ASN A 115 -33.52 -9.36 -15.51
CA ASN A 115 -33.72 -8.39 -14.41
C ASN A 115 -33.98 -9.03 -13.03
N ARG A 116 -34.36 -10.32 -13.00
CA ARG A 116 -34.49 -11.09 -11.75
C ARG A 116 -33.11 -11.51 -11.24
N LEU A 117 -32.29 -12.10 -12.10
CA LEU A 117 -30.92 -12.48 -11.78
C LEU A 117 -30.06 -11.28 -11.38
N ARG A 118 -30.19 -10.13 -12.05
CA ARG A 118 -29.47 -8.91 -11.64
C ARG A 118 -29.76 -8.52 -10.19
N ARG A 119 -31.03 -8.64 -9.75
CA ARG A 119 -31.41 -8.38 -8.35
C ARG A 119 -30.77 -9.40 -7.41
N ALA A 120 -30.83 -10.69 -7.75
CA ALA A 120 -30.21 -11.75 -6.96
C ALA A 120 -28.68 -11.57 -6.82
N ILE A 121 -28.00 -11.18 -7.90
CA ILE A 121 -26.56 -10.88 -7.90
C ILE A 121 -26.26 -9.70 -6.97
N ARG A 122 -27.03 -8.61 -7.03
CA ARG A 122 -26.85 -7.46 -6.13
C ARG A 122 -27.01 -7.85 -4.66
N THR A 123 -28.01 -8.67 -4.34
CA THR A 123 -28.21 -9.19 -2.98
C THR A 123 -27.01 -10.06 -2.54
N ALA A 124 -26.52 -10.94 -3.41
CA ALA A 124 -25.36 -11.79 -3.14
C ALA A 124 -24.08 -10.97 -2.92
N LEU A 125 -23.82 -9.97 -3.77
CA LEU A 125 -22.68 -9.07 -3.65
C LEU A 125 -22.71 -8.32 -2.33
N GLY A 126 -23.87 -7.80 -1.91
CA GLY A 126 -24.04 -7.15 -0.61
C GLY A 126 -23.71 -8.04 0.58
N ALA A 127 -24.20 -9.28 0.56
CA ALA A 127 -23.92 -10.25 1.61
C ALA A 127 -22.42 -10.60 1.70
N LEU A 128 -21.74 -10.71 0.56
CA LEU A 128 -20.32 -11.04 0.48
C LEU A 128 -19.38 -9.86 0.78
N THR A 129 -19.88 -8.62 0.71
CA THR A 129 -19.08 -7.39 0.86
C THR A 129 -19.51 -6.59 2.09
N LEU A 130 -20.44 -5.65 1.93
CA LEU A 130 -20.87 -4.69 2.95
C LEU A 130 -21.55 -5.31 4.16
N MET A 131 -22.16 -6.49 4.03
CA MET A 131 -22.80 -7.22 5.14
C MET A 131 -22.01 -8.48 5.55
N SER A 132 -20.75 -8.59 5.12
CA SER A 132 -19.89 -9.73 5.47
C SER A 132 -19.72 -9.87 6.99
N PRO A 133 -19.67 -11.10 7.54
CA PRO A 133 -19.35 -11.32 8.95
C PRO A 133 -17.99 -10.72 9.35
N ASN A 134 -17.03 -10.64 8.41
CA ASN A 134 -15.69 -10.13 8.66
C ASN A 134 -15.64 -8.58 8.59
N PRO A 135 -15.26 -7.88 9.67
CA PRO A 135 -15.11 -6.43 9.68
C PRO A 135 -14.14 -5.88 8.61
N ASP A 136 -13.08 -6.62 8.29
CA ASP A 136 -12.08 -6.17 7.32
C ASP A 136 -12.62 -6.16 5.89
N ILE A 137 -13.49 -7.12 5.56
CA ILE A 137 -14.16 -7.20 4.25
C ILE A 137 -15.17 -6.06 4.12
N ARG A 138 -15.96 -5.79 5.18
CA ARG A 138 -16.92 -4.67 5.18
C ARG A 138 -16.23 -3.32 5.03
N ARG A 139 -15.10 -3.12 5.72
CA ARG A 139 -14.27 -1.92 5.61
C ARG A 139 -13.72 -1.74 4.19
N ALA A 140 -13.11 -2.78 3.63
CA ALA A 140 -12.58 -2.74 2.27
C ALA A 140 -13.67 -2.47 1.22
N ALA A 141 -14.86 -3.06 1.40
CA ALA A 141 -16.00 -2.80 0.53
C ALA A 141 -16.48 -1.35 0.59
N ALA A 142 -16.58 -0.77 1.80
CA ALA A 142 -16.93 0.64 1.96
C ALA A 142 -15.89 1.57 1.32
N GLU A 143 -14.60 1.28 1.48
CA GLU A 143 -13.52 2.05 0.84
C GLU A 143 -13.56 1.96 -0.70
N ALA A 144 -13.81 0.77 -1.25
CA ALA A 144 -13.93 0.58 -2.70
C ALA A 144 -15.10 1.38 -3.29
N ILE A 145 -16.26 1.36 -2.62
CA ILE A 145 -17.44 2.11 -3.05
C ILE A 145 -17.22 3.62 -2.89
N PHE A 146 -16.52 4.06 -1.85
CA PHE A 146 -16.13 5.47 -1.71
C PHE A 146 -15.31 5.96 -2.91
N LEU A 147 -14.32 5.17 -3.35
CA LEU A 147 -13.48 5.52 -4.49
C LEU A 147 -14.24 5.49 -5.82
N SER A 148 -15.11 4.49 -6.02
CA SER A 148 -15.90 4.39 -7.25
C SER A 148 -17.01 5.44 -7.31
N GLY A 149 -17.62 5.79 -6.18
CA GLY A 149 -18.77 6.67 -6.07
C GLY A 149 -19.99 6.16 -6.83
N ASP A 150 -20.18 4.83 -6.90
CA ASP A 150 -21.27 4.22 -7.68
C ASP A 150 -22.66 4.54 -7.10
N PRO A 151 -23.54 5.26 -7.83
CA PRO A 151 -24.89 5.57 -7.39
C PRO A 151 -25.77 4.33 -7.15
N ASP A 152 -25.52 3.23 -7.88
CA ASP A 152 -26.31 2.00 -7.75
C ASP A 152 -26.10 1.30 -6.39
N ALA A 153 -25.05 1.68 -5.66
CA ALA A 153 -24.72 1.11 -4.35
C ALA A 153 -25.47 1.78 -3.19
N ILE A 154 -26.17 2.90 -3.39
CA ILE A 154 -26.77 3.70 -2.30
C ILE A 154 -27.73 2.85 -1.44
N GLU A 155 -28.68 2.15 -2.06
CA GLU A 155 -29.66 1.33 -1.34
C GLU A 155 -28.99 0.23 -0.52
N LEU A 156 -27.91 -0.34 -1.05
CA LEU A 156 -27.18 -1.43 -0.40
C LEU A 156 -26.38 -0.93 0.81
N ILE A 157 -25.75 0.23 0.67
CA ILE A 157 -25.01 0.88 1.76
C ILE A 157 -25.97 1.30 2.88
N ASP A 158 -27.16 1.82 2.54
CA ASP A 158 -28.16 2.20 3.53
C ASP A 158 -28.58 1.00 4.40
N GLN A 159 -28.86 -0.15 3.77
CA GLN A 159 -29.14 -1.39 4.49
C GLN A 159 -27.96 -1.86 5.35
N ALA A 160 -26.73 -1.72 4.85
CA ALA A 160 -25.53 -2.11 5.60
C ALA A 160 -25.29 -1.20 6.81
N ILE A 161 -25.52 0.12 6.69
CA ILE A 161 -25.40 1.07 7.80
C ILE A 161 -26.38 0.75 8.92
N GLU A 162 -27.62 0.35 8.60
CA GLU A 162 -28.64 -0.01 9.60
C GLU A 162 -28.25 -1.25 10.41
N GLN A 163 -27.53 -2.20 9.80
CA GLN A 163 -27.11 -3.44 10.42
C GLN A 163 -25.70 -3.36 11.05
N GLU A 164 -24.94 -2.31 10.74
CA GLU A 164 -23.56 -2.17 11.19
C GLU A 164 -23.48 -1.87 12.69
N THR A 165 -22.64 -2.63 13.38
CA THR A 165 -22.45 -2.50 14.83
C THR A 165 -21.17 -1.75 15.17
N VAL A 166 -20.18 -1.74 14.27
CA VAL A 166 -18.86 -1.10 14.51
C VAL A 166 -18.92 0.38 14.10
N PRO A 167 -18.75 1.34 15.03
CA PRO A 167 -18.90 2.77 14.73
C PRO A 167 -17.94 3.28 13.65
N ALA A 168 -16.72 2.75 13.61
CA ALA A 168 -15.72 3.12 12.61
C ALA A 168 -16.13 2.69 11.19
N ILE A 169 -16.67 1.48 11.03
CA ILE A 169 -17.12 0.97 9.73
C ILE A 169 -18.40 1.69 9.30
N ALA A 170 -19.32 1.96 10.24
CA ALA A 170 -20.51 2.77 9.95
C ALA A 170 -20.15 4.18 9.49
N LYS A 171 -19.06 4.78 10.00
CA LYS A 171 -18.53 6.06 9.50
C LYS A 171 -18.06 5.93 8.05
N LEU A 172 -17.27 4.90 7.73
CA LEU A 172 -16.79 4.65 6.37
C LEU A 172 -17.93 4.39 5.38
N MET A 173 -18.95 3.65 5.79
CA MET A 173 -20.14 3.42 4.95
C MET A 173 -20.92 4.71 4.71
N ARG A 174 -21.05 5.60 5.71
CA ARG A 174 -21.66 6.93 5.51
C ARG A 174 -20.84 7.81 4.56
N GLU A 175 -19.52 7.73 4.62
CA GLU A 175 -18.63 8.41 3.68
C GLU A 175 -18.79 7.83 2.26
N ALA A 176 -18.84 6.49 2.11
CA ALA A 176 -19.07 5.82 0.83
C ALA A 176 -20.42 6.17 0.21
N ARG A 177 -21.48 6.21 1.04
CA ARG A 177 -22.80 6.71 0.64
C ARG A 177 -22.72 8.14 0.15
N ALA A 178 -22.03 9.03 0.85
CA ALA A 178 -21.87 10.42 0.44
C ALA A 178 -21.19 10.51 -0.94
N ALA A 179 -20.13 9.73 -1.18
CA ALA A 179 -19.47 9.67 -2.49
C ALA A 179 -20.42 9.21 -3.62
N ALA A 180 -21.25 8.21 -3.35
CA ALA A 180 -22.26 7.73 -4.30
C ALA A 180 -23.36 8.78 -4.57
N VAL A 181 -23.80 9.51 -3.54
CA VAL A 181 -24.79 10.60 -3.67
C VAL A 181 -24.28 11.70 -4.62
N LEU A 182 -22.98 12.04 -4.57
CA LEU A 182 -22.40 13.07 -5.45
C LEU A 182 -22.57 12.76 -6.95
N LYS A 183 -22.55 11.49 -7.34
CA LYS A 183 -22.68 11.04 -8.74
C LYS A 183 -24.12 10.66 -9.13
N SER A 184 -25.06 10.76 -8.19
CA SER A 184 -26.46 10.39 -8.41
C SER A 184 -27.31 11.56 -8.92
N ASP A 185 -28.57 11.26 -9.29
CA ASP A 185 -29.58 12.25 -9.69
C ASP A 185 -30.36 12.84 -8.49
N LEU A 186 -29.87 12.65 -7.26
CA LEU A 186 -30.47 13.21 -6.05
C LEU A 186 -30.39 14.74 -6.02
N SER A 187 -31.19 15.33 -5.11
CA SER A 187 -31.34 16.77 -4.99
C SER A 187 -30.03 17.50 -4.65
N ASP A 188 -29.92 18.77 -5.05
CA ASP A 188 -28.76 19.60 -4.74
C ASP A 188 -28.51 19.70 -3.22
N ASP A 189 -29.58 19.72 -2.41
CA ASP A 189 -29.49 19.74 -0.95
C ASP A 189 -28.83 18.47 -0.39
N GLU A 190 -29.16 17.29 -0.94
CA GLU A 190 -28.53 16.03 -0.55
C GLU A 190 -27.06 15.96 -0.98
N LYS A 191 -26.74 16.51 -2.15
CA LYS A 191 -25.36 16.62 -2.63
C LYS A 191 -24.53 17.56 -1.75
N VAL A 192 -25.07 18.70 -1.36
CA VAL A 192 -24.41 19.63 -0.42
C VAL A 192 -24.17 18.95 0.94
N ALA A 193 -25.14 18.21 1.46
CA ALA A 193 -24.96 17.45 2.71
C ALA A 193 -23.87 16.37 2.57
N ALA A 194 -23.81 15.68 1.43
CA ALA A 194 -22.76 14.70 1.13
C ALA A 194 -21.36 15.33 1.06
N ILE A 195 -21.24 16.53 0.49
CA ILE A 195 -19.97 17.28 0.44
C ILE A 195 -19.42 17.54 1.84
N GLU A 196 -20.26 17.92 2.82
CA GLU A 196 -19.80 18.14 4.20
C GLU A 196 -19.31 16.85 4.86
N VAL A 197 -19.93 15.69 4.56
CA VAL A 197 -19.43 14.38 5.04
C VAL A 197 -18.04 14.09 4.45
N ILE A 198 -17.85 14.30 3.14
CA ILE A 198 -16.58 14.04 2.45
C ILE A 198 -15.48 15.00 2.91
N LYS A 199 -15.83 16.26 3.16
CA LYS A 199 -14.95 17.26 3.78
C LYS A 199 -14.46 16.82 5.15
N SER A 200 -15.34 16.26 5.99
CA SER A 200 -14.97 15.77 7.32
C SER A 200 -14.04 14.54 7.31
N ARG A 201 -14.01 13.77 6.21
CA ARG A 201 -13.05 12.68 6.00
C ARG A 201 -11.63 13.23 5.78
N SER A 202 -11.52 14.39 5.12
CA SER A 202 -10.26 15.00 4.69
C SER A 202 -9.40 14.07 3.80
N GLY A 203 -8.25 14.56 3.34
CA GLY A 203 -7.30 13.78 2.54
C GLY A 203 -7.51 13.84 1.02
N ARG A 204 -6.59 13.18 0.30
CA ARG A 204 -6.49 13.26 -1.17
C ARG A 204 -7.65 12.59 -1.90
N ASP A 205 -8.17 11.49 -1.37
CA ASP A 205 -9.30 10.78 -2.00
C ASP A 205 -10.57 11.65 -1.98
N SER A 206 -10.82 12.39 -0.90
CA SER A 206 -11.91 13.36 -0.83
C SER A 206 -11.76 14.46 -1.88
N LEU A 207 -10.55 14.97 -2.10
CA LEU A 207 -10.29 15.97 -3.15
C LEU A 207 -10.59 15.41 -4.55
N SER A 208 -10.24 14.16 -4.82
CA SER A 208 -10.51 13.52 -6.12
C SER A 208 -11.99 13.47 -6.50
N LEU A 209 -12.87 13.41 -5.50
CA LEU A 209 -14.33 13.41 -5.68
C LEU A 209 -14.90 14.84 -5.76
N LEU A 210 -14.30 15.80 -5.06
CA LEU A 210 -14.83 17.16 -4.94
C LEU A 210 -14.33 18.10 -6.04
N ILE A 211 -13.09 17.94 -6.54
CA ILE A 211 -12.51 18.79 -7.58
C ILE A 211 -13.38 18.83 -8.85
N PRO A 212 -13.90 17.70 -9.38
CA PRO A 212 -14.76 17.75 -10.57
C PRO A 212 -16.04 18.58 -10.36
N LEU A 213 -16.52 18.70 -9.11
CA LEU A 213 -17.72 19.46 -8.77
C LEU A 213 -17.46 20.96 -8.63
N THR A 214 -16.21 21.42 -8.54
CA THR A 214 -15.90 22.85 -8.42
C THR A 214 -16.22 23.64 -9.69
N GLU A 215 -16.36 22.97 -10.83
CA GLU A 215 -16.75 23.57 -12.11
C GLU A 215 -18.27 23.72 -12.27
N VAL A 216 -19.06 23.11 -11.37
CA VAL A 216 -20.52 23.16 -11.42
C VAL A 216 -21.00 24.51 -10.87
N GLU A 217 -22.04 25.08 -11.49
CA GLU A 217 -22.70 26.29 -11.00
C GLU A 217 -23.77 25.95 -9.95
N GLY A 218 -24.02 26.86 -9.00
CA GLY A 218 -25.05 26.70 -7.97
C GLY A 218 -24.52 26.16 -6.64
N PRO A 219 -25.43 25.78 -5.72
CA PRO A 219 -25.11 25.45 -4.33
C PRO A 219 -24.08 24.32 -4.17
N VAL A 220 -24.15 23.31 -5.05
CA VAL A 220 -23.22 22.16 -5.05
C VAL A 220 -21.80 22.60 -5.37
N GLY A 221 -21.62 23.46 -6.38
CA GLY A 221 -20.31 23.98 -6.75
C GLY A 221 -19.71 24.91 -5.70
N ASP A 222 -20.54 25.75 -5.07
CA ASP A 222 -20.10 26.62 -3.96
C ASP A 222 -19.65 25.80 -2.75
N ALA A 223 -20.42 24.77 -2.38
CA ALA A 223 -20.07 23.84 -1.31
C ALA A 223 -18.77 23.08 -1.63
N ALA A 224 -18.62 22.59 -2.87
CA ALA A 224 -17.42 21.88 -3.32
C ALA A 224 -16.17 22.76 -3.25
N ARG A 225 -16.24 24.01 -3.74
CA ARG A 225 -15.12 24.98 -3.67
C ARG A 225 -14.72 25.27 -2.22
N SER A 226 -15.70 25.47 -1.34
CA SER A 226 -15.44 25.68 0.08
C SER A 226 -14.80 24.46 0.74
N ALA A 227 -15.28 23.26 0.44
CA ALA A 227 -14.75 22.00 0.97
C ALA A 227 -13.32 21.74 0.49
N VAL A 228 -13.04 21.91 -0.81
CA VAL A 228 -11.70 21.76 -1.38
C VAL A 228 -10.71 22.72 -0.71
N SER A 229 -11.05 24.02 -0.62
CA SER A 229 -10.18 25.00 0.03
C SER A 229 -9.90 24.68 1.50
N ALA A 230 -10.88 24.14 2.22
CA ALA A 230 -10.69 23.73 3.62
C ALA A 230 -9.73 22.52 3.74
N ILE A 231 -9.90 21.50 2.90
CA ILE A 231 -9.06 20.29 2.91
C ILE A 231 -7.63 20.65 2.49
N GLU A 232 -7.45 21.43 1.43
CA GLU A 232 -6.12 21.89 0.98
C GLU A 232 -5.42 22.71 2.04
N GLY A 233 -6.15 23.57 2.76
CA GLY A 233 -5.62 24.33 3.88
C GLY A 233 -5.12 23.44 5.02
N GLU A 234 -5.87 22.40 5.38
CA GLU A 234 -5.46 21.42 6.39
C GLU A 234 -4.20 20.67 5.95
N LEU A 235 -4.17 20.14 4.73
CA LEU A 235 -3.03 19.42 4.18
C LEU A 235 -1.78 20.31 4.10
N ALA A 236 -1.92 21.56 3.67
CA ALA A 236 -0.81 22.51 3.60
C ALA A 236 -0.20 22.81 4.97
N LEU A 237 -1.01 22.88 6.04
CA LEU A 237 -0.51 23.07 7.40
C LEU A 237 0.32 21.87 7.87
N TRP A 238 -0.15 20.65 7.59
CA TRP A 238 0.61 19.43 7.88
C TRP A 238 1.92 19.37 7.11
N ASP A 239 1.88 19.71 5.81
CA ASP A 239 3.08 19.75 4.96
C ASP A 239 4.09 20.78 5.46
N ILE A 240 3.64 21.97 5.89
CA ILE A 240 4.51 22.98 6.51
C ILE A 240 5.16 22.42 7.78
N GLY A 241 4.38 21.79 8.66
CA GLY A 241 4.91 21.18 9.89
C GLY A 241 5.96 20.10 9.61
N GLN A 242 5.67 19.21 8.64
CA GLN A 242 6.60 18.18 8.18
C GLN A 242 7.87 18.78 7.58
N ASN A 243 7.76 19.81 6.74
CA ASN A 243 8.89 20.49 6.13
C ASN A 243 9.77 21.21 7.16
N VAL A 244 9.18 21.86 8.15
CA VAL A 244 9.92 22.47 9.27
C VAL A 244 10.66 21.40 10.06
N TRP A 245 10.03 20.26 10.33
CA TRP A 245 10.67 19.14 11.02
C TRP A 245 11.86 18.58 10.22
N TYR A 246 11.69 18.34 8.92
CA TYR A 246 12.78 17.90 8.06
C TYR A 246 13.90 18.94 7.95
N GLY A 247 13.55 20.22 7.84
CA GLY A 247 14.53 21.32 7.84
C GLY A 247 15.32 21.37 9.15
N LEU A 248 14.67 21.23 10.30
CA LEU A 248 15.32 21.20 11.61
C LEU A 248 16.21 19.95 11.76
N SER A 249 15.71 18.78 11.36
CA SER A 249 16.44 17.52 11.40
C SER A 249 17.71 17.59 10.55
N LEU A 250 17.56 17.91 9.25
CA LEU A 250 18.68 18.03 8.32
C LEU A 250 19.65 19.15 8.74
N GLY A 251 19.09 20.29 9.16
CA GLY A 251 19.86 21.44 9.65
C GLY A 251 20.69 21.09 10.88
N SER A 252 20.16 20.28 11.82
CA SER A 252 20.91 19.84 13.00
C SER A 252 22.10 18.96 12.65
N VAL A 253 21.95 18.07 11.66
CA VAL A 253 23.04 17.21 11.17
C VAL A 253 24.13 18.05 10.50
N LEU A 254 23.72 18.99 9.63
CA LEU A 254 24.64 19.91 8.97
C LEU A 254 25.36 20.81 9.99
N LEU A 255 24.65 21.29 11.01
CA LEU A 255 25.22 22.08 12.10
C LEU A 255 26.25 21.27 12.90
N LEU A 256 25.93 20.02 13.25
CA LEU A 256 26.85 19.14 13.97
C LEU A 256 28.11 18.87 13.15
N ALA A 257 27.97 18.61 11.85
CA ALA A 257 29.09 18.44 10.94
C ALA A 257 29.95 19.72 10.84
N ALA A 258 29.30 20.89 10.68
CA ALA A 258 29.97 22.18 10.60
C ALA A 258 30.74 22.52 11.89
N ILE A 259 30.17 22.23 13.07
CA ILE A 259 30.85 22.40 14.36
C ILE A 259 32.08 21.50 14.44
N GLY A 260 31.97 20.24 14.03
CA GLY A 260 33.11 19.31 13.97
C GLY A 260 34.23 19.85 13.09
N LEU A 261 33.89 20.36 11.90
CA LEU A 261 34.84 20.99 11.00
C LEU A 261 35.50 22.23 11.61
N ALA A 262 34.70 23.13 12.21
CA ALA A 262 35.17 24.35 12.84
C ALA A 262 36.16 24.08 13.98
N ILE A 263 35.90 23.05 14.81
CA ILE A 263 36.81 22.66 15.89
C ILE A 263 38.14 22.13 15.33
N THR A 264 38.08 21.25 14.33
CA THR A 264 39.32 20.67 13.75
C THR A 264 40.21 21.73 13.09
N PHE A 265 39.65 22.68 12.33
CA PHE A 265 40.41 23.77 11.74
C PHE A 265 40.86 24.82 12.77
N GLY A 266 39.98 25.19 13.70
CA GLY A 266 40.20 26.27 14.65
C GLY A 266 41.33 25.99 15.64
N VAL A 267 41.54 24.74 16.03
CA VAL A 267 42.56 24.37 17.02
C VAL A 267 43.93 24.09 16.39
N MET A 268 43.97 23.51 15.18
CA MET A 268 45.24 23.08 14.56
C MET A 268 45.88 24.12 13.63
N GLY A 269 45.15 25.16 13.21
CA GLY A 269 45.67 26.19 12.29
C GLY A 269 46.07 25.66 10.91
N VAL A 270 45.57 24.48 10.55
CA VAL A 270 45.89 23.72 9.34
C VAL A 270 44.60 23.45 8.56
N ILE A 271 44.68 23.55 7.23
CA ILE A 271 43.57 23.21 6.33
C ILE A 271 43.62 21.70 6.03
N ASN A 272 42.60 20.96 6.48
CA ASN A 272 42.40 19.53 6.20
C ASN A 272 41.29 19.31 5.17
N MET A 273 41.63 18.78 4.00
CA MET A 273 40.67 18.45 2.94
C MET A 273 40.05 17.04 3.05
N ALA A 274 40.57 16.17 3.91
CA ALA A 274 40.08 14.78 4.10
C ALA A 274 38.96 14.65 5.16
N HIS A 275 38.34 15.76 5.56
CA HIS A 275 37.30 15.74 6.60
C HIS A 275 36.10 14.85 6.22
N GLY A 276 35.65 14.90 4.95
CA GLY A 276 34.54 14.07 4.45
C GLY A 276 34.83 12.57 4.56
N GLU A 277 36.09 12.17 4.33
CA GLU A 277 36.52 10.78 4.45
C GLU A 277 36.50 10.28 5.90
N MET A 278 36.72 11.18 6.88
CA MET A 278 36.60 10.84 8.29
C MET A 278 35.15 10.59 8.72
N VAL A 279 34.21 11.35 8.14
CA VAL A 279 32.77 11.09 8.31
C VAL A 279 32.40 9.75 7.67
N MET A 280 32.92 9.47 6.47
CA MET A 280 32.71 8.20 5.78
C MET A 280 33.17 7.00 6.61
N ILE A 281 34.36 7.07 7.22
CA ILE A 281 34.88 6.03 8.12
C ILE A 281 33.91 5.72 9.27
N GLY A 282 33.29 6.75 9.87
CA GLY A 282 32.29 6.57 10.91
C GLY A 282 31.03 5.86 10.41
N ALA A 283 30.55 6.23 9.22
CA ALA A 283 29.42 5.57 8.57
C ALA A 283 29.74 4.10 8.23
N TYR A 284 30.93 3.83 7.68
CA TYR A 284 31.39 2.47 7.38
C TYR A 284 31.53 1.62 8.63
N THR A 285 32.05 2.19 9.72
CA THR A 285 32.14 1.48 11.00
C THR A 285 30.74 1.06 11.47
N THR A 286 29.75 1.95 11.35
CA THR A 286 28.35 1.64 11.71
C THR A 286 27.80 0.50 10.86
N PHE A 287 28.00 0.58 9.54
CA PHE A 287 27.58 -0.45 8.59
C PHE A 287 28.22 -1.82 8.93
N VAL A 288 29.54 -1.86 9.15
CA VAL A 288 30.26 -3.09 9.47
C VAL A 288 29.79 -3.67 10.80
N VAL A 289 29.56 -2.84 11.83
CA VAL A 289 29.02 -3.30 13.12
C VAL A 289 27.63 -3.91 12.94
N GLN A 290 26.75 -3.27 12.17
CA GLN A 290 25.41 -3.80 11.88
C GLN A 290 25.47 -5.12 11.11
N GLU A 291 26.35 -5.24 10.13
CA GLU A 291 26.53 -6.44 9.32
C GLU A 291 27.06 -7.62 10.16
N ILE A 292 28.05 -7.36 11.03
CA ILE A 292 28.58 -8.37 11.95
C ILE A 292 27.48 -8.85 12.92
N ILE A 293 26.70 -7.93 13.48
CA ILE A 293 25.61 -8.27 14.41
C ILE A 293 24.52 -9.06 13.69
N ARG A 294 24.13 -8.65 12.47
CA ARG A 294 23.14 -9.38 11.65
C ARG A 294 23.56 -10.83 11.40
N ASN A 295 24.83 -11.06 11.11
CA ASN A 295 25.33 -12.39 10.74
C ASN A 295 25.69 -13.28 11.95
N ASN A 296 26.13 -12.70 13.07
CA ASN A 296 26.65 -13.46 14.22
C ASN A 296 25.74 -13.41 15.45
N ALA A 297 24.95 -12.35 15.62
CA ALA A 297 24.12 -12.14 16.80
C ALA A 297 22.81 -11.36 16.49
N PRO A 298 21.85 -11.96 15.74
CA PRO A 298 20.64 -11.26 15.31
C PRO A 298 19.79 -10.68 16.47
N TRP A 299 19.89 -11.26 17.67
CA TRP A 299 19.18 -10.81 18.87
C TRP A 299 19.69 -9.46 19.41
N LEU A 300 20.86 -8.98 18.96
CA LEU A 300 21.45 -7.69 19.33
C LEU A 300 21.19 -6.59 18.30
N PHE A 301 20.45 -6.88 17.22
CA PHE A 301 20.26 -5.96 16.10
C PHE A 301 19.62 -4.63 16.55
N ASP A 302 18.60 -4.66 17.40
CA ASP A 302 17.95 -3.44 17.90
C ASP A 302 18.89 -2.58 18.76
N SER A 303 19.94 -3.18 19.33
CA SER A 303 20.96 -2.49 20.13
C SER A 303 22.22 -2.13 19.33
N SER A 304 22.27 -2.43 18.03
CA SER A 304 23.49 -2.27 17.22
C SER A 304 23.98 -0.83 17.17
N LEU A 305 23.06 0.14 17.15
CA LEU A 305 23.39 1.56 17.06
C LEU A 305 24.13 2.05 18.31
N PHE A 306 23.73 1.60 19.50
CA PHE A 306 24.40 1.95 20.76
C PHE A 306 25.82 1.42 20.84
N ILE A 307 26.13 0.33 20.14
CA ILE A 307 27.47 -0.25 20.04
C ILE A 307 28.27 0.45 18.93
N ALA A 308 27.63 0.73 17.79
CA ALA A 308 28.24 1.36 16.63
C ALA A 308 28.73 2.78 16.92
N ILE A 309 27.97 3.58 17.68
CA ILE A 309 28.34 4.97 17.98
C ILE A 309 29.71 5.05 18.68
N PRO A 310 29.94 4.42 19.85
CA PRO A 310 31.26 4.43 20.49
C PRO A 310 32.37 3.89 19.60
N LEU A 311 32.12 2.81 18.85
CA LEU A 311 33.10 2.22 17.94
C LEU A 311 33.47 3.16 16.80
N ALA A 312 32.50 3.86 16.20
CA ALA A 312 32.75 4.83 15.14
C ALA A 312 33.68 5.96 15.63
N PHE A 313 33.45 6.47 16.85
CA PHE A 313 34.36 7.45 17.46
C PHE A 313 35.76 6.89 17.70
N LEU A 314 35.87 5.65 18.18
CA LEU A 314 37.16 5.00 18.43
C LEU A 314 37.94 4.75 17.15
N VAL A 315 37.29 4.24 16.10
CA VAL A 315 37.91 3.93 14.81
C VAL A 315 38.33 5.22 14.09
N ALA A 316 37.43 6.20 13.99
CA ALA A 316 37.75 7.50 13.38
C ALA A 316 38.86 8.22 14.18
N GLY A 317 38.79 8.20 15.51
CA GLY A 317 39.83 8.76 16.37
C GLY A 317 41.19 8.08 16.21
N ALA A 318 41.22 6.75 16.11
CA ALA A 318 42.45 5.99 15.90
C ALA A 318 43.10 6.32 14.54
N ILE A 319 42.31 6.41 13.48
CA ILE A 319 42.79 6.81 12.15
C ILE A 319 43.28 8.27 12.18
N GLY A 320 42.54 9.16 12.84
CA GLY A 320 42.96 10.54 13.04
C GLY A 320 44.32 10.66 13.73
N VAL A 321 44.55 9.90 14.81
CA VAL A 321 45.85 9.86 15.50
C VAL A 321 46.96 9.29 14.61
N ALA A 322 46.65 8.28 13.79
CA ALA A 322 47.61 7.72 12.84
C ALA A 322 48.04 8.75 11.80
N ILE A 323 47.09 9.50 11.24
CA ILE A 323 47.35 10.59 10.29
C ILE A 323 48.16 11.72 10.94
N GLU A 324 47.77 12.12 12.16
CA GLU A 324 48.46 13.17 12.91
C GLU A 324 49.93 12.83 13.16
N ARG A 325 50.19 11.63 13.70
CA ARG A 325 51.55 11.19 14.01
C ARG A 325 52.37 10.84 12.77
N GLY A 326 51.73 10.35 11.72
CA GLY A 326 52.39 9.86 10.51
C GLY A 326 52.68 10.93 9.47
N VAL A 327 51.83 11.95 9.37
CA VAL A 327 51.91 12.94 8.27
C VAL A 327 51.88 14.37 8.80
N ILE A 328 50.81 14.77 9.50
CA ILE A 328 50.54 16.18 9.80
C ILE A 328 51.62 16.77 10.71
N ARG A 329 52.08 16.03 11.74
CA ARG A 329 53.11 16.51 12.68
C ARG A 329 54.42 16.94 11.99
N PHE A 330 54.78 16.32 10.87
CA PHE A 330 55.99 16.64 10.12
C PHE A 330 55.86 17.86 9.21
N LEU A 331 54.62 18.33 8.99
CA LEU A 331 54.29 19.41 8.07
C LEU A 331 53.80 20.67 8.78
N TYR A 332 53.90 20.72 10.12
CA TYR A 332 53.53 21.91 10.89
C TYR A 332 54.33 23.14 10.46
N GLY A 333 53.63 24.28 10.35
CA GLY A 333 54.21 25.55 9.92
C GLY A 333 54.29 25.74 8.39
N ARG A 334 53.83 24.78 7.58
CA ARG A 334 53.84 24.83 6.10
C ARG A 334 52.43 24.63 5.51
N PRO A 335 51.53 25.64 5.58
CA PRO A 335 50.09 25.46 5.32
C PRO A 335 49.73 24.88 3.94
N LEU A 336 50.46 25.26 2.89
CA LEU A 336 50.21 24.76 1.53
C LEU A 336 50.53 23.28 1.37
N GLU A 337 51.57 22.80 2.07
CA GLU A 337 51.99 21.39 2.01
C GLU A 337 51.06 20.50 2.79
N THR A 338 50.55 20.98 3.93
CA THR A 338 49.56 20.24 4.70
C THR A 338 48.23 20.11 3.93
N LEU A 339 47.85 21.12 3.15
CA LEU A 339 46.68 21.04 2.26
C LEU A 339 46.86 19.96 1.19
N LEU A 340 48.00 19.95 0.49
CA LEU A 340 48.31 18.92 -0.52
C LEU A 340 48.38 17.52 0.08
N ALA A 341 48.98 17.37 1.26
CA ALA A 341 49.10 16.09 1.95
C ALA A 341 47.73 15.54 2.38
N THR A 342 46.86 16.39 2.93
CA THR A 342 45.50 15.96 3.32
C THR A 342 44.62 15.66 2.12
N TRP A 343 44.79 16.34 0.99
CA TRP A 343 44.14 15.96 -0.27
C TRP A 343 44.62 14.59 -0.78
N GLY A 344 45.92 14.31 -0.73
CA GLY A 344 46.47 13.00 -1.08
C GLY A 344 45.94 11.87 -0.18
N ILE A 345 45.81 12.10 1.12
CA ILE A 345 45.18 11.16 2.05
C ILE A 345 43.71 10.94 1.67
N SER A 346 42.98 12.00 1.30
CA SER A 346 41.59 11.88 0.85
C SER A 346 41.46 10.95 -0.35
N LEU A 347 42.33 11.08 -1.36
CA LEU A 347 42.34 10.19 -2.53
C LEU A 347 42.61 8.72 -2.17
N ILE A 348 43.52 8.47 -1.23
CA ILE A 348 43.81 7.10 -0.76
C ILE A 348 42.57 6.52 -0.07
N LEU A 349 41.91 7.29 0.79
CA LEU A 349 40.70 6.84 1.50
C LEU A 349 39.50 6.64 0.58
N GLN A 350 39.38 7.42 -0.50
CA GLN A 350 38.32 7.24 -1.50
C GLN A 350 38.52 6.00 -2.38
N GLN A 351 39.77 5.56 -2.58
CA GLN A 351 40.12 4.43 -3.43
C GLN A 351 40.30 3.10 -2.68
N ALA A 352 40.25 3.14 -1.34
CA ALA A 352 40.38 1.98 -0.46
C ALA A 352 39.03 1.30 -0.21
#